data_AF-A0A9E0UQZ1-F1
#
_entry.id   AF-A0A9E0UQZ1-F1
#
_cell.length_a   1.000
_cell.length_b   1.000
_cell.length_c   1.000
_cell.angle_alpha   90.00
_cell.angle_beta   90.00
_cell.angle_gamma   90.00
#
_symmetry.space_group_name_H-M   'P 1'
#
loop_
_entity.id
_entity.type
_entity.pdbx_description
1 polymer ?
#
loop_
_entity_poly.entity_id
_entity_poly.type
_entity_poly.pdbx_seq_one_letter_code
_entity_poly.pdbx_strand_id
1 'polypeptide(L)'
;MADTDPGGWAVSEPAVVRFDNSDTVSARTIDLIVRYGRDFRYDRLSVAVTTVSPSGRQRRDTAVVMLPDVSGEPHVRRDAVGAFRSDAVLSETGTYLFSFVPLMPDPLVKGVAAVGVDIYRSED
;
A
#
# COMPACT_ATOMS: atom_id res chain seq x y z
N MET A 1 -2.91 -7.47 -2.50
CA MET A 1 -3.62 -6.26 -2.02
C MET A 1 -4.71 -6.66 -1.04
N ALA A 2 -5.20 -5.71 -0.25
CA ALA A 2 -6.39 -5.83 0.56
C ALA A 2 -7.44 -4.83 0.06
N ASP A 3 -8.69 -5.27 0.03
CA ASP A 3 -9.81 -4.40 -0.36
C ASP A 3 -10.06 -3.33 0.70
N THR A 4 -10.49 -2.16 0.23
CA THR A 4 -10.94 -1.03 1.05
C THR A 4 -12.42 -0.78 0.77
N ASP A 5 -13.11 -0.01 1.62
CA ASP A 5 -14.44 0.50 1.27
C ASP A 5 -14.30 1.57 0.17
N PRO A 6 -14.75 1.31 -1.08
CA PRO A 6 -14.65 2.29 -2.16
C PRO A 6 -15.57 3.50 -1.93
N GLY A 7 -16.60 3.35 -1.10
CA GLY A 7 -17.51 4.41 -0.66
C GLY A 7 -16.89 5.35 0.37
N GLY A 8 -15.76 4.97 0.96
CA GLY A 8 -14.99 5.80 1.89
C GLY A 8 -14.06 4.96 2.77
N TRP A 9 -12.79 4.85 2.37
CA TRP A 9 -11.77 4.20 3.19
C TRP A 9 -11.41 5.08 4.40
N ALA A 10 -11.76 4.59 5.58
CA ALA A 10 -11.60 5.32 6.84
C ALA A 10 -10.22 5.14 7.47
N VAL A 11 -9.73 6.19 8.13
CA VAL A 11 -8.51 6.13 8.96
C VAL A 11 -8.61 5.09 10.08
N SER A 12 -9.83 4.84 10.60
CA SER A 12 -10.11 3.85 11.63
C SER A 12 -10.17 2.40 11.13
N GLU A 13 -10.10 2.18 9.81
CA GLU A 13 -10.23 0.87 9.18
C GLU A 13 -8.99 0.57 8.32
N PRO A 14 -7.86 0.18 8.94
CA PRO A 14 -6.65 -0.11 8.19
C PRO A 14 -6.85 -1.31 7.26
N ALA A 15 -6.40 -1.18 6.02
CA ALA A 15 -6.28 -2.31 5.12
C ALA A 15 -5.01 -3.10 5.49
N VAL A 16 -5.08 -4.43 5.54
CA VAL A 16 -3.96 -5.27 6.00
C VAL A 16 -3.63 -6.36 4.99
N VAL A 17 -2.37 -6.43 4.58
CA VAL A 17 -1.81 -7.49 3.72
C VAL A 17 -0.83 -8.35 4.52
N ARG A 18 -0.89 -9.66 4.28
CA ARG A 18 0.07 -10.65 4.80
C ARG A 18 1.12 -10.97 3.74
N PHE A 19 2.37 -11.09 4.15
CA PHE A 19 3.47 -11.56 3.30
C PHE A 19 4.26 -12.62 4.06
N ASP A 20 4.27 -13.85 3.55
CA ASP A 20 5.05 -14.93 4.13
C ASP A 20 6.47 -14.90 3.60
N ASN A 21 7.42 -14.63 4.49
CA ASN A 21 8.83 -14.54 4.15
C ASN A 21 9.56 -15.83 4.51
N SER A 22 10.21 -16.47 3.54
CA SER A 22 11.10 -17.60 3.76
C SER A 22 12.59 -17.27 3.55
N ASP A 23 12.89 -16.12 2.97
CA ASP A 23 14.25 -15.71 2.63
C ASP A 23 14.62 -14.42 3.37
N THR A 24 15.65 -14.53 4.20
CA THR A 24 16.07 -13.50 5.15
C THR A 24 17.32 -12.74 4.73
N VAL A 25 17.82 -12.99 3.52
CA VAL A 25 19.10 -12.45 3.06
C VAL A 25 18.98 -11.61 1.79
N SER A 26 18.01 -11.89 0.91
CA SER A 26 17.84 -11.09 -0.31
C SER A 26 17.39 -9.67 0.03
N ALA A 27 18.03 -8.69 -0.61
CA ALA A 27 17.51 -7.34 -0.72
C ALA A 27 16.26 -7.33 -1.63
N ARG A 28 15.25 -6.56 -1.24
CA ARG A 28 13.97 -6.46 -1.95
C ARG A 28 13.55 -5.03 -2.14
N THR A 29 12.94 -4.76 -3.29
CA THR A 29 12.16 -3.56 -3.50
C THR A 29 10.72 -3.85 -3.11
N ILE A 30 10.14 -2.93 -2.35
CA ILE A 30 8.77 -2.96 -1.87
C ILE A 30 8.12 -1.70 -2.43
N ASP A 31 7.18 -1.88 -3.35
CA ASP A 31 6.39 -0.80 -3.91
C ASP A 31 4.98 -0.82 -3.34
N LEU A 32 4.38 0.36 -3.17
CA LEU A 32 2.97 0.49 -2.83
C LEU A 32 2.15 0.40 -4.12
N ILE A 33 1.18 -0.51 -4.16
CA ILE A 33 0.22 -0.64 -5.26
C ILE A 33 -1.18 -0.24 -4.79
N VAL A 34 -1.85 0.59 -5.57
CA VAL A 34 -3.15 1.17 -5.26
C VAL A 34 -4.08 0.95 -6.44
N ARG A 35 -5.25 0.36 -6.16
CA ARG A 35 -6.36 0.30 -7.12
C ARG A 35 -7.35 1.41 -6.83
N TYR A 36 -7.59 2.27 -7.80
CA TYR A 36 -8.47 3.43 -7.65
C TYR A 36 -9.38 3.63 -8.87
N GLY A 37 -10.43 4.43 -8.72
CA GLY A 37 -11.35 4.78 -9.80
C GLY A 37 -11.78 6.24 -9.73
N ARG A 38 -12.73 6.61 -10.58
CA ARG A 38 -13.20 7.99 -10.82
C ARG A 38 -13.64 8.80 -9.59
N ASP A 39 -13.98 8.13 -8.50
CA ASP A 39 -14.45 8.80 -7.27
C ASP A 39 -13.28 9.30 -6.41
N PHE A 40 -12.05 8.93 -6.75
CA PHE A 40 -10.85 9.48 -6.14
C PHE A 40 -10.60 10.89 -6.71
N ARG A 41 -10.45 11.88 -5.83
CA ARG A 41 -10.48 13.31 -6.20
C ARG A 41 -9.14 14.03 -6.08
N TYR A 42 -8.09 13.32 -5.69
CA TYR A 42 -6.76 13.88 -5.52
C TYR A 42 -5.85 13.41 -6.65
N ASP A 43 -4.73 14.09 -6.84
CA ASP A 43 -3.67 13.72 -7.80
C ASP A 43 -2.67 12.72 -7.22
N ARG A 44 -2.75 12.46 -5.91
CA ARG A 44 -1.89 11.54 -5.17
C ARG A 44 -2.57 10.98 -3.95
N LEU A 45 -2.14 9.80 -3.53
CA LEU A 45 -2.53 9.17 -2.27
C LEU A 45 -1.31 9.07 -1.35
N SER A 46 -1.41 9.70 -0.18
CA SER A 46 -0.45 9.53 0.92
C SER A 46 -0.97 8.45 1.87
N VAL A 47 -0.11 7.50 2.24
CA VAL A 47 -0.47 6.34 3.08
C VAL A 47 0.58 6.15 4.16
N ALA A 48 0.13 6.00 5.41
CA ALA A 48 0.97 5.44 6.46
C ALA A 48 1.03 3.93 6.29
N VAL A 49 2.24 3.39 6.13
CA VAL A 49 2.49 1.96 6.03
C VAL A 49 3.16 1.50 7.31
N THR A 50 2.50 0.61 8.05
CA THR A 50 3.08 -0.03 9.23
C THR A 50 3.41 -1.48 8.90
N THR A 51 4.69 -1.83 8.95
CA THR A 51 5.18 -3.20 8.83
C THR A 51 5.38 -3.79 10.22
N VAL A 52 4.79 -4.95 10.47
CA VAL A 52 5.00 -5.75 11.68
C VAL A 52 5.75 -7.02 11.29
N SER A 53 6.90 -7.27 11.92
CA SER A 53 7.69 -8.47 11.70
C SER A 53 7.11 -9.68 12.45
N PRO A 54 7.54 -10.93 12.13
CA PRO A 54 7.11 -12.13 12.83
C PRO A 54 7.28 -12.08 14.35
N SER A 55 8.37 -11.47 14.84
CA SER A 55 8.60 -11.24 16.28
C SER A 55 7.81 -10.07 16.88
N GLY A 56 7.00 -9.37 16.09
CA GLY A 56 6.16 -8.25 16.53
C GLY A 56 6.83 -6.87 16.47
N ARG A 57 8.05 -6.76 15.93
CA ARG A 57 8.69 -5.45 15.77
C ARG A 57 7.93 -4.63 14.73
N GLN A 58 7.63 -3.39 15.08
CA GLN A 58 6.87 -2.49 14.22
C GLN A 58 7.78 -1.42 13.63
N ARG A 59 7.55 -1.11 12.36
CA ARG A 59 8.11 0.04 11.68
C ARG A 59 7.02 0.75 10.92
N ARG A 60 6.93 2.07 11.08
CA ARG A 60 5.96 2.91 10.37
C ARG A 60 6.69 3.93 9.52
N ASP A 61 6.35 3.97 8.25
CA ASP A 61 6.87 4.92 7.26
C ASP A 61 5.69 5.46 6.42
N THR A 62 5.92 6.48 5.60
CA THR A 62 4.91 7.08 4.73
C THR A 62 5.25 6.79 3.27
N ALA A 63 4.28 6.32 2.50
CA ALA A 63 4.36 6.16 1.05
C ALA A 63 3.48 7.21 0.35
N VAL A 64 3.87 7.63 -0.85
CA VAL A 64 3.07 8.51 -1.71
C VAL A 64 3.00 7.89 -3.09
N VAL A 65 1.78 7.74 -3.61
CA VAL A 65 1.52 7.25 -4.98
C VAL A 65 0.88 8.36 -5.77
N MET A 66 1.43 8.67 -6.94
CA MET A 66 0.80 9.59 -7.89
C MET A 66 -0.33 8.86 -8.62
N LEU A 67 -1.52 9.47 -8.66
CA LEU A 67 -2.73 8.88 -9.20
C LEU A 67 -3.24 9.77 -10.34
N PRO A 68 -2.96 9.41 -11.61
CA PRO A 68 -3.47 10.13 -12.78
C PRO A 68 -5.00 10.33 -12.75
N ASP A 69 -5.47 11.42 -13.36
CA ASP A 69 -6.92 11.66 -13.45
C ASP A 69 -7.59 10.61 -14.33
N VAL A 70 -8.68 10.04 -13.81
CA VAL A 70 -9.51 9.01 -14.45
C VAL A 70 -10.99 9.44 -14.52
N SER A 71 -11.29 10.72 -14.31
CA SER A 71 -12.65 11.28 -14.28
C SER A 71 -13.48 10.99 -15.54
N GLY A 72 -12.82 10.84 -16.69
CA GLY A 72 -13.43 10.54 -17.99
C GLY A 72 -13.74 9.05 -18.26
N GLU A 73 -13.42 8.14 -17.34
CA GLU A 73 -13.53 6.69 -17.55
C GLU A 73 -14.45 6.01 -16.50
N PRO A 74 -15.79 6.01 -16.70
CA PRO A 74 -16.76 5.69 -15.64
C PRO A 74 -16.67 4.27 -15.05
N HIS A 75 -16.18 3.33 -15.85
CA HIS A 75 -16.18 1.89 -15.52
C HIS A 75 -14.77 1.32 -15.32
N VAL A 76 -13.75 2.19 -15.32
CA VAL A 76 -12.36 1.74 -15.25
C VAL A 76 -11.83 1.95 -13.85
N ARG A 77 -11.23 0.89 -13.30
CA ARG A 77 -10.30 1.00 -12.18
C ARG A 77 -8.89 0.89 -12.71
N ARG A 78 -7.98 1.70 -12.18
CA ARG A 78 -6.56 1.69 -12.52
C ARG A 78 -5.76 1.21 -11.33
N ASP A 79 -4.69 0.49 -11.64
CA ASP A 79 -3.64 0.20 -10.68
C ASP A 79 -2.52 1.23 -10.89
N ALA A 80 -2.08 1.86 -9.81
CA ALA A 80 -0.94 2.76 -9.79
C ALA A 80 0.08 2.27 -8.77
N VAL A 81 1.35 2.52 -9.07
CA VAL A 81 2.48 2.06 -8.27
C VAL A 81 3.31 3.25 -7.84
N GLY A 82 3.72 3.26 -6.57
CA GLY A 82 4.67 4.24 -6.04
C GLY A 82 5.73 3.56 -5.20
N ALA A 83 6.97 4.01 -5.33
CA ALA A 83 8.08 3.49 -4.55
C ALA A 83 7.83 3.65 -3.06
N PHE A 84 8.08 2.59 -2.28
CA PHE A 84 7.97 2.65 -0.82
C PHE A 84 9.30 2.37 -0.11
N ARG A 85 9.99 1.27 -0.45
CA ARG A 85 11.33 0.98 0.06
C ARG A 85 12.13 0.19 -0.97
N SER A 86 13.36 0.64 -1.26
CA SER A 86 14.36 -0.16 -1.94
C SER A 86 15.28 -0.87 -0.95
N ASP A 87 15.95 -1.93 -1.41
CA ASP A 87 17.04 -2.61 -0.69
C ASP A 87 16.65 -3.10 0.71
N ALA A 88 15.38 -3.48 0.87
CA ALA A 88 14.82 -3.96 2.11
C ALA A 88 15.23 -5.42 2.36
N VAL A 89 15.92 -5.69 3.46
CA VAL A 89 16.09 -7.06 3.95
C VAL A 89 15.03 -7.37 5.00
N LEU A 90 14.16 -8.33 4.70
CA LEU A 90 13.22 -8.88 5.68
C LEU A 90 13.92 -9.97 6.49
N SER A 91 14.51 -9.59 7.62
CA SER A 91 15.48 -10.42 8.36
C SER A 91 14.94 -11.62 9.14
N GLU A 92 13.63 -11.89 9.10
CA GLU A 92 12.99 -12.97 9.83
C GLU A 92 12.20 -13.88 8.89
N THR A 93 12.21 -15.19 9.14
CA THR A 93 11.27 -16.10 8.52
C THR A 93 9.91 -15.99 9.20
N GLY A 94 8.83 -16.06 8.42
CA GLY A 94 7.45 -16.02 8.91
C GLY A 94 6.62 -14.92 8.27
N THR A 95 5.42 -14.71 8.82
CA THR A 95 4.46 -13.76 8.27
C THR A 95 4.77 -12.34 8.72
N TYR A 96 5.02 -11.46 7.76
CA TYR A 96 4.99 -10.00 7.95
C TYR A 96 3.58 -9.48 7.69
N LEU A 97 3.17 -8.47 8.48
CA LEU A 97 1.93 -7.73 8.25
C LEU A 97 2.25 -6.33 7.74
N PHE A 98 1.57 -5.91 6.68
CA PHE A 98 1.59 -4.55 6.18
C PHE A 98 0.21 -3.95 6.38
N SER A 99 0.12 -2.94 7.24
CA SER A 99 -1.10 -2.18 7.50
C SER A 99 -1.01 -0.83 6.82
N PHE A 100 -2.07 -0.45 6.11
CA PHE A 100 -2.18 0.79 5.36
C PHE A 100 -3.25 1.67 6.00
N VAL A 101 -2.94 2.95 6.19
CA VAL A 101 -3.89 3.95 6.70
C VAL A 101 -3.80 5.20 5.82
N PRO A 102 -4.91 5.73 5.28
CA PRO A 102 -4.86 6.91 4.44
C PRO A 102 -4.44 8.14 5.27
N LEU A 103 -3.55 8.95 4.71
CA LEU A 103 -3.12 10.24 5.28
C LEU A 103 -3.59 11.38 4.37
N MET A 104 -4.90 11.45 4.17
CA MET A 104 -5.54 12.41 3.28
C MET A 104 -6.29 13.49 4.07
N PRO A 105 -6.59 14.65 3.46
CA PRO A 105 -7.38 15.69 4.11
C PRO A 105 -8.77 15.20 4.54
N ASP A 106 -9.43 14.40 3.71
CA ASP A 106 -10.73 13.81 4.04
C ASP A 106 -10.55 12.55 4.91
N PRO A 107 -11.34 12.40 5.99
CA PRO A 107 -11.26 11.23 6.89
C PRO A 107 -11.80 9.94 6.26
N LEU A 108 -12.56 10.07 5.16
CA LEU A 108 -13.14 9.00 4.37
C LEU A 108 -12.68 9.16 2.92
N VAL A 109 -11.69 8.38 2.51
CA VAL A 109 -11.09 8.48 1.17
C VAL A 109 -11.90 7.64 0.19
N LYS A 110 -12.66 8.30 -0.67
CA LYS A 110 -13.47 7.64 -1.70
C LYS A 110 -12.64 7.21 -2.90
N GLY A 111 -13.14 6.20 -3.61
CA GLY A 111 -12.59 5.80 -4.90
C GLY A 111 -11.28 5.00 -4.84
N VAL A 112 -10.72 4.74 -3.65
CA VAL A 112 -9.70 3.71 -3.45
C VAL A 112 -10.42 2.39 -3.22
N ALA A 113 -10.18 1.41 -4.08
CA ALA A 113 -10.83 0.10 -4.03
C ALA A 113 -9.95 -0.96 -3.35
N ALA A 114 -8.63 -0.84 -3.45
CA ALA A 114 -7.69 -1.72 -2.78
C ALA A 114 -6.32 -1.06 -2.63
N VAL A 115 -5.56 -1.49 -1.64
CA VAL A 115 -4.16 -1.09 -1.43
C VAL A 115 -3.33 -2.30 -1.01
N GLY A 116 -2.06 -2.31 -1.39
CA GLY A 116 -1.14 -3.35 -0.96
C GLY A 116 0.29 -3.03 -1.30
N VAL A 117 1.15 -4.03 -1.16
CA VAL A 117 2.54 -3.97 -1.59
C VAL A 117 2.80 -4.97 -2.70
N ASP A 118 3.67 -4.58 -3.62
CA ASP A 118 4.39 -5.50 -4.48
C ASP A 118 5.81 -5.66 -3.93
N ILE A 119 6.28 -6.89 -3.83
CA ILE A 119 7.56 -7.22 -3.19
C ILE A 119 8.34 -8.13 -4.13
N TYR A 120 9.44 -7.62 -4.65
CA TYR A 120 10.31 -8.34 -5.58
C TYR A 120 11.77 -8.18 -5.17
N ARG A 121 12.62 -9.10 -5.63
CA ARG A 121 14.07 -9.00 -5.40
C ARG A 121 14.59 -7.74 -6.09
N SER A 122 15.43 -6.97 -5.40
CA SER A 122 16.10 -5.82 -6.01
C SER A 122 17.00 -6.30 -7.15
N GLU A 123 17.01 -5.57 -8.26
CA GLU A 123 17.99 -5.80 -9.33
C GLU A 123 19.36 -5.32 -8.84
N ASP A 124 20.41 -6.10 -9.09
CA ASP A 124 21.81 -5.76 -8.79
C ASP A 124 22.36 -4.69 -9.74
#